data_AF-A0A1M5S5F0-F1
#
_entry.id   AF-A0A1M5S5F0-F1
#
_cell.length_a   1.000
_cell.length_b   1.000
_cell.length_c   1.000
_cell.angle_alpha   90.00
_cell.angle_beta   90.00
_cell.angle_gamma   90.00
#
_symmetry.space_group_name_H-M   'P 1'
#
loop_
_entity.id
_entity.type
_entity.pdbx_description
1 polymer ?
#
loop_
_entity_poly.entity_id
_entity_poly.type
_entity_poly.pdbx_seq_one_letter_code
_entity_poly.pdbx_strand_id
1 'polypeptide(L)'
;MIVDGEQLPSCNNAIVIPSFNIQKKLTSGENLIKFIPSDKDNNFSCLMGMISGVIKVTDNLDLITAESAAADVEEVPYESIYGPDLSIFLAEVLVKIALVENKKQSIEILGVQLELNPLIVVAEKGKELQIKFDAANGYAILLDNNIAGVIEIVDDINNVDVESIRNKYIPSN
;
A
#
# COMPACT_ATOMS: atom_id res chain seq x y z
N MET A 1 15.49 -7.01 -5.10
CA MET A 1 14.57 -7.37 -4.00
C MET A 1 15.27 -7.13 -2.67
N ILE A 2 14.62 -6.48 -1.71
CA ILE A 2 15.08 -6.37 -0.32
C ILE A 2 14.19 -7.29 0.51
N VAL A 3 14.79 -8.14 1.34
CA VAL A 3 14.06 -9.00 2.30
C VAL A 3 14.47 -8.56 3.70
N ASP A 4 13.52 -8.03 4.47
CA ASP A 4 13.79 -7.66 5.86
C ASP A 4 13.67 -8.89 6.78
N GLY A 5 14.74 -9.19 7.50
CA GLY A 5 14.82 -10.28 8.46
C GLY A 5 14.40 -9.84 9.86
N GLU A 6 13.10 -9.60 10.08
CA GLU A 6 12.58 -9.19 11.39
C GLU A 6 12.70 -10.32 12.43
N GLN A 7 12.38 -11.56 12.03
CA GLN A 7 12.55 -12.76 12.85
C GLN A 7 13.03 -13.92 11.98
N LEU A 8 14.28 -14.36 12.20
CA LEU A 8 14.88 -15.46 11.46
C LEU A 8 15.06 -16.70 12.37
N PRO A 9 13.99 -17.44 12.69
CA PRO A 9 14.16 -18.75 13.30
C PRO A 9 15.04 -19.62 12.39
N SER A 10 15.72 -20.63 12.96
CA SER A 10 16.73 -21.43 12.26
C SER A 10 16.24 -22.05 10.93
N CYS A 11 14.93 -22.18 10.76
CA CYS A 11 14.25 -22.73 9.59
C CYS A 11 14.02 -21.74 8.43
N ASN A 12 13.88 -20.44 8.71
CA ASN A 12 13.50 -19.41 7.73
C ASN A 12 14.64 -18.41 7.44
N ASN A 13 15.88 -18.79 7.74
CA ASN A 13 17.03 -17.90 7.63
C ASN A 13 17.69 -17.88 6.23
N ALA A 14 17.01 -18.33 5.18
CA ALA A 14 17.54 -18.32 3.83
C ALA A 14 16.44 -18.25 2.79
N ILE A 15 16.77 -17.64 1.66
CA ILE A 15 15.94 -17.61 0.46
C ILE A 15 16.64 -18.35 -0.68
N VAL A 16 15.86 -19.13 -1.41
CA VAL A 16 16.28 -19.94 -2.55
C VAL A 16 15.49 -19.48 -3.76
N ILE A 17 16.15 -19.15 -4.86
CA ILE A 17 15.54 -18.83 -6.15
C ILE A 17 16.20 -19.74 -7.20
N PRO A 18 15.64 -20.95 -7.45
CA PRO A 18 16.31 -21.98 -8.24
C PRO A 18 16.64 -21.57 -9.67
N SER A 19 15.76 -20.79 -10.32
CA SER A 19 15.93 -20.36 -11.72
C SER A 19 17.16 -19.48 -11.93
N PHE A 20 17.63 -18.80 -10.88
CA PHE A 20 18.84 -17.97 -10.92
C PHE A 20 20.01 -18.60 -10.15
N ASN A 21 19.86 -19.84 -9.68
CA ASN A 21 20.85 -20.53 -8.84
C ASN A 21 21.24 -19.70 -7.59
N ILE A 22 20.26 -19.02 -6.99
CA ILE A 22 20.46 -18.19 -5.80
C ILE A 22 20.03 -18.98 -4.58
N GLN A 23 20.94 -19.11 -3.61
CA GLN A 23 20.62 -19.50 -2.25
C GLN A 23 21.34 -18.53 -1.32
N LYS A 24 20.59 -17.61 -0.73
CA LYS A 24 21.14 -16.56 0.13
C LYS A 24 20.64 -16.75 1.55
N LYS A 25 21.59 -16.91 2.48
CA LYS A 25 21.29 -16.83 3.91
C LYS A 25 20.92 -15.39 4.26
N LEU A 26 19.84 -15.23 5.00
CA LEU A 26 19.32 -13.97 5.50
C LEU A 26 19.97 -13.65 6.85
N THR A 27 20.27 -12.38 7.07
CA THR A 27 20.64 -11.81 8.38
C THR A 27 19.51 -10.94 8.90
N SER A 28 19.51 -10.63 10.20
CA SER A 28 18.53 -9.68 10.73
C SER A 28 18.69 -8.31 10.05
N GLY A 29 17.57 -7.65 9.78
CA GLY A 29 17.53 -6.44 8.97
C GLY A 29 17.53 -6.71 7.46
N GLU A 30 17.86 -5.69 6.68
CA GLU A 30 17.73 -5.72 5.22
C GLU A 30 18.71 -6.66 4.52
N ASN A 31 18.18 -7.56 3.68
CA ASN A 31 18.95 -8.44 2.81
C ASN A 31 18.72 -8.10 1.34
N LEU A 32 19.72 -7.50 0.71
CA LEU A 32 19.65 -7.18 -0.72
C LEU A 32 19.94 -8.41 -1.60
N ILE A 33 18.99 -8.80 -2.44
CA ILE A 33 19.13 -9.88 -3.42
C ILE A 33 19.08 -9.26 -4.81
N LYS A 34 20.18 -9.41 -5.55
CA LYS A 34 20.37 -8.88 -6.91
C LYS A 34 20.30 -10.02 -7.91
N PHE A 35 19.39 -9.90 -8.87
CA PHE A 35 19.27 -10.77 -10.02
C PHE A 35 18.58 -10.01 -11.15
N ILE A 36 18.72 -10.52 -12.37
CA ILE A 36 17.98 -10.03 -13.52
C ILE A 36 16.84 -11.03 -13.75
N PRO A 37 15.57 -10.64 -13.61
CA PRO A 37 14.44 -11.53 -13.87
C PRO A 37 14.51 -12.08 -15.30
N SER A 38 14.14 -13.35 -15.50
CA SER A 38 13.99 -13.95 -16.82
C SER A 38 12.60 -13.66 -17.39
N ASP A 39 12.36 -13.89 -18.68
CA ASP A 39 11.07 -13.66 -19.36
C ASP A 39 9.90 -14.55 -18.85
N LYS A 40 10.11 -15.29 -17.76
CA LYS A 40 9.12 -16.18 -17.14
C LYS A 40 9.07 -15.91 -15.64
N ASP A 41 7.93 -16.22 -15.04
CA ASP A 41 7.76 -16.24 -13.59
C ASP A 41 8.80 -17.14 -12.90
N ASN A 42 9.28 -16.73 -11.73
CA ASN A 42 10.35 -17.41 -11.00
C ASN A 42 9.93 -17.73 -9.58
N ASN A 43 9.97 -19.01 -9.21
CA ASN A 43 9.66 -19.42 -7.84
C ASN A 43 10.81 -19.07 -6.89
N PHE A 44 10.47 -18.67 -5.67
CA PHE A 44 11.40 -18.61 -4.56
C PHE A 44 10.86 -19.36 -3.35
N SER A 45 11.73 -19.81 -2.46
CA SER A 45 11.33 -20.47 -1.23
C SER A 45 12.31 -20.24 -0.08
N CYS A 46 11.91 -20.60 1.13
CA CYS A 46 12.86 -20.84 2.21
C CYS A 46 13.68 -22.11 1.94
N LEU A 47 14.72 -22.35 2.76
CA LEU A 47 15.65 -23.47 2.59
C LEU A 47 14.95 -24.85 2.58
N MET A 48 13.87 -24.98 3.34
CA MET A 48 13.07 -26.21 3.46
C MET A 48 11.87 -26.25 2.52
N GLY A 49 11.66 -25.21 1.70
CA GLY A 49 10.54 -25.15 0.76
C GLY A 49 9.17 -24.92 1.42
N MET A 50 9.09 -24.77 2.75
CA MET A 50 7.81 -24.59 3.46
C MET A 50 7.16 -23.24 3.21
N ILE A 51 7.97 -22.20 3.05
CA ILE A 51 7.52 -20.87 2.65
C ILE A 51 7.98 -20.69 1.22
N SER A 52 7.05 -20.42 0.31
CA SER A 52 7.36 -20.20 -1.11
C SER A 52 6.52 -19.08 -1.69
N GLY A 53 7.03 -18.45 -2.73
CA GLY A 53 6.30 -17.47 -3.51
C GLY A 53 6.78 -17.44 -4.95
N VAL A 54 6.18 -16.57 -5.74
CA VAL A 54 6.48 -16.41 -7.16
C VAL A 54 6.85 -14.96 -7.44
N ILE A 55 8.01 -14.76 -8.05
CA ILE A 55 8.40 -13.50 -8.68
C ILE A 55 7.75 -13.49 -10.07
N LYS A 56 6.65 -12.75 -10.19
CA LYS A 56 5.96 -12.55 -11.48
C LYS A 56 6.81 -11.68 -12.40
N VAL A 57 6.92 -12.05 -13.67
CA VAL A 57 7.60 -11.26 -14.69
C VAL A 57 6.62 -10.94 -15.80
N THR A 58 6.44 -9.65 -16.06
CA THR A 58 5.56 -9.14 -17.11
C THR A 58 6.26 -8.02 -17.86
N ASP A 59 6.02 -7.96 -19.17
CA ASP A 59 6.45 -6.84 -20.02
C ASP A 59 5.56 -5.60 -19.85
N ASN A 60 4.43 -5.77 -19.17
CA ASN A 60 3.43 -4.72 -18.97
C ASN A 60 2.86 -4.80 -17.54
N LEU A 61 3.19 -3.81 -16.72
CA LEU A 61 2.74 -3.70 -15.33
C LEU A 61 1.25 -3.32 -15.22
N ASP A 62 0.67 -2.76 -16.29
CA ASP A 62 -0.73 -2.30 -16.34
C ASP A 62 -1.72 -3.45 -16.66
N LEU A 63 -1.22 -4.61 -17.11
CA LEU A 63 -2.03 -5.81 -17.37
C LEU A 63 -2.29 -6.67 -16.13
N ILE A 64 -1.76 -6.28 -14.97
CA ILE A 64 -2.07 -6.93 -13.69
C ILE A 64 -3.39 -6.32 -13.16
N THR A 65 -4.50 -6.63 -13.84
CA THR A 65 -5.86 -6.41 -13.34
C THR A 65 -6.42 -7.73 -12.81
N ALA A 66 -7.05 -7.69 -11.64
CA ALA A 66 -7.38 -8.83 -10.77
C ALA A 66 -8.44 -9.84 -11.30
N GLU A 67 -8.62 -10.01 -12.61
CA GLU A 67 -9.83 -10.66 -13.16
C GLU A 67 -9.61 -11.87 -14.08
N SER A 68 -8.42 -12.45 -14.16
CA SER A 68 -8.26 -13.73 -14.86
C SER A 68 -7.29 -14.71 -14.19
N ALA A 69 -7.59 -15.07 -12.95
CA ALA A 69 -7.08 -16.27 -12.29
C ALA A 69 -8.13 -16.84 -11.33
N ALA A 70 -9.26 -17.29 -11.87
CA ALA A 70 -10.18 -18.17 -11.13
C ALA A 70 -9.61 -19.59 -11.10
N ALA A 71 -8.56 -19.78 -10.30
CA ALA A 71 -8.13 -21.07 -9.74
C ALA A 71 -7.20 -20.75 -8.56
N ASP A 72 -7.76 -20.86 -7.36
CA ASP A 72 -7.12 -20.79 -6.04
C ASP A 72 -6.26 -19.54 -5.77
N VAL A 73 -6.92 -18.38 -5.70
CA VAL A 73 -6.40 -17.21 -4.98
C VAL A 73 -6.85 -17.37 -3.52
N GLU A 74 -5.94 -17.71 -2.61
CA GLU A 74 -6.16 -17.38 -1.20
C GLU A 74 -6.14 -15.86 -1.11
N GLU A 75 -7.30 -15.25 -0.78
CA GLU A 75 -7.36 -13.89 -0.25
C GLU A 75 -6.35 -13.80 0.89
N VAL A 76 -5.23 -13.11 0.68
CA VAL A 76 -4.49 -12.60 1.83
C VAL A 76 -5.43 -11.55 2.43
N PRO A 77 -5.95 -11.76 3.66
CA PRO A 77 -6.90 -10.82 4.22
C PRO A 77 -6.20 -9.46 4.29
N TYR A 78 -6.84 -8.43 3.75
CA TYR A 78 -6.45 -7.05 4.03
C TYR A 78 -6.46 -6.88 5.55
N GLU A 79 -5.28 -6.83 6.18
CA GLU A 79 -5.17 -6.55 7.60
C GLU A 79 -5.33 -5.05 7.80
N SER A 80 -6.52 -4.67 8.23
CA SER A 80 -6.81 -3.30 8.64
C SER A 80 -5.79 -2.83 9.67
N ILE A 81 -5.30 -1.59 9.53
CA ILE A 81 -4.41 -0.96 10.52
C ILE A 81 -5.11 -0.73 11.87
N TYR A 82 -6.44 -0.88 11.89
CA TYR A 82 -7.27 -0.83 13.08
C TYR A 82 -7.90 -2.17 13.44
N GLY A 83 -7.65 -3.24 12.67
CA GLY A 83 -8.29 -4.53 12.86
C GLY A 83 -9.84 -4.46 12.81
N PRO A 84 -10.53 -5.52 13.27
CA PRO A 84 -11.98 -5.63 13.14
C PRO A 84 -12.79 -4.85 14.19
N ASP A 85 -12.15 -4.38 15.28
CA ASP A 85 -12.83 -3.70 16.38
C ASP A 85 -12.15 -2.37 16.71
N LEU A 86 -12.74 -1.26 16.26
CA LEU A 86 -12.27 0.10 16.54
C LEU A 86 -12.38 0.48 18.03
N SER A 87 -13.19 -0.25 18.81
CA SER A 87 -13.48 0.10 20.21
C SER A 87 -12.27 -0.09 21.13
N ILE A 88 -11.26 -0.84 20.69
CA ILE A 88 -10.04 -1.09 21.45
C ILE A 88 -9.03 0.05 21.32
N PHE A 89 -9.24 0.99 20.40
CA PHE A 89 -8.35 2.12 20.18
C PHE A 89 -8.73 3.30 21.07
N LEU A 90 -7.71 4.01 21.55
CA LEU A 90 -7.92 5.30 22.19
C LEU A 90 -8.47 6.28 21.16
N ALA A 91 -9.40 7.14 21.59
CA ALA A 91 -9.99 8.14 20.71
C ALA A 91 -8.94 9.03 20.03
N GLU A 92 -7.83 9.35 20.70
CA GLU A 92 -6.72 10.14 20.14
C GLU A 92 -5.97 9.46 18.98
N VAL A 93 -6.13 8.14 18.83
CA VAL A 93 -5.56 7.38 17.71
C VAL A 93 -6.48 7.45 16.48
N LEU A 94 -7.80 7.40 16.70
CA LEU A 94 -8.79 7.44 15.61
C LEU A 94 -9.17 8.87 15.23
N VAL A 95 -9.05 9.81 16.16
CA VAL A 95 -9.49 11.20 16.06
C VAL A 95 -8.30 12.11 16.27
N LYS A 96 -7.99 12.96 15.29
CA LYS A 96 -6.97 13.99 15.43
C LYS A 96 -7.58 15.37 15.25
N ILE A 97 -7.26 16.25 16.18
CA ILE A 97 -7.67 17.66 16.14
C ILE A 97 -6.63 18.42 15.33
N ALA A 98 -7.08 19.27 14.41
CA ALA A 98 -6.22 20.12 13.61
C ALA A 98 -5.40 21.07 14.51
N LEU A 99 -4.14 21.28 14.15
CA LEU A 99 -3.27 22.24 14.82
C LEU A 99 -3.69 23.65 14.41
N VAL A 100 -4.09 24.46 15.39
CA VAL A 100 -4.64 25.80 15.16
C VAL A 100 -3.57 26.85 15.37
N GLU A 101 -3.30 27.64 14.33
CA GLU A 101 -2.39 28.77 14.37
C GLU A 101 -3.06 30.01 13.75
N ASN A 102 -3.42 30.99 14.59
CA ASN A 102 -4.11 32.22 14.18
C ASN A 102 -5.43 31.94 13.43
N LYS A 103 -5.50 32.32 12.14
CA LYS A 103 -6.66 32.14 11.25
C LYS A 103 -6.61 30.83 10.44
N LYS A 104 -5.55 30.05 10.60
CA LYS A 104 -5.30 28.81 9.87
C LYS A 104 -5.31 27.63 10.82
N GLN A 105 -5.58 26.47 10.26
CA GLN A 105 -5.42 25.20 10.94
C GLN A 105 -4.87 24.18 9.95
N SER A 106 -4.04 23.27 10.46
CA SER A 106 -3.39 22.26 9.63
C SER A 106 -3.60 20.86 10.20
N ILE A 107 -3.66 19.89 9.32
CA ILE A 107 -3.66 18.48 9.70
C ILE A 107 -2.97 17.63 8.67
N GLU A 108 -2.33 16.57 9.16
CA GLU A 108 -1.70 15.54 8.35
C GLU A 108 -2.50 14.26 8.46
N ILE A 109 -2.81 13.69 7.30
CA ILE A 109 -3.51 12.42 7.13
C ILE A 109 -2.54 11.46 6.40
N LEU A 110 -2.27 10.33 7.02
CA LEU A 110 -1.45 9.28 6.43
C LEU A 110 -2.37 8.29 5.72
N GLY A 111 -2.10 8.01 4.45
CA GLY A 111 -2.70 6.86 3.78
C GLY A 111 -1.83 5.64 4.04
N VAL A 112 -2.39 4.60 4.65
CA VAL A 112 -1.69 3.33 4.88
C VAL A 112 -2.54 2.24 4.25
N GLN A 113 -2.02 1.65 3.17
CA GLN A 113 -2.77 0.68 2.35
C GLN A 113 -4.10 1.26 1.84
N LEU A 114 -5.26 0.79 2.33
CA LEU A 114 -6.60 1.28 1.95
C LEU A 114 -7.26 2.13 3.06
N GLU A 115 -6.56 2.41 4.16
CA GLU A 115 -7.09 3.16 5.30
C GLU A 115 -6.36 4.48 5.53
N LEU A 116 -7.08 5.41 6.17
CA LEU A 116 -6.56 6.71 6.58
C LEU A 116 -6.22 6.68 8.06
N ASN A 117 -5.14 7.35 8.43
CA ASN A 117 -4.80 7.63 9.81
C ASN A 117 -4.58 9.15 10.00
N PRO A 118 -5.42 9.85 10.78
CA PRO A 118 -6.58 9.35 11.54
C PRO A 118 -7.80 9.02 10.67
N LEU A 119 -8.79 8.32 11.24
CA LEU A 119 -10.10 8.11 10.61
C LEU A 119 -11.00 9.37 10.68
N ILE A 120 -10.86 10.15 11.76
CA ILE A 120 -11.68 11.32 12.02
C ILE A 120 -10.78 12.54 12.22
N VAL A 121 -11.09 13.60 11.48
CA VAL A 121 -10.46 14.90 11.60
C VAL A 121 -11.43 15.88 12.23
N VAL A 122 -10.99 16.57 13.28
CA VAL A 122 -11.75 17.64 13.92
C VAL A 122 -11.09 18.98 13.60
N ALA A 123 -11.85 19.88 12.99
CA ALA A 123 -11.40 21.21 12.61
C ALA A 123 -12.32 22.29 13.18
N GLU A 124 -11.75 23.45 13.53
CA GLU A 124 -12.48 24.59 14.04
C GLU A 124 -13.23 25.34 12.93
N LYS A 125 -14.49 25.67 13.18
CA LYS A 125 -15.32 26.42 12.24
C LYS A 125 -14.75 27.82 11.98
N GLY A 126 -14.77 28.26 10.72
CA GLY A 126 -14.40 29.62 10.34
C GLY A 126 -12.90 29.87 10.17
N LYS A 127 -12.06 28.82 10.27
CA LYS A 127 -10.62 28.86 9.98
C LYS A 127 -10.31 28.09 8.71
N GLU A 128 -9.34 28.58 7.95
CA GLU A 128 -8.85 27.93 6.73
C GLU A 128 -8.16 26.61 7.12
N LEU A 129 -8.66 25.48 6.60
CA LEU A 129 -8.11 24.15 6.84
C LEU A 129 -7.12 23.78 5.73
N GLN A 130 -5.90 23.44 6.13
CA GLN A 130 -4.86 22.88 5.27
C GLN A 130 -4.69 21.40 5.60
N ILE A 131 -4.87 20.53 4.59
CA ILE A 131 -4.71 19.08 4.73
C ILE A 131 -3.47 18.67 3.96
N LYS A 132 -2.54 17.99 4.65
CA LYS A 132 -1.41 17.30 4.04
C LYS A 132 -1.72 15.81 4.01
N PHE A 133 -1.60 15.20 2.83
CA PHE A 133 -1.62 13.76 2.67
C PHE A 133 -0.19 13.26 2.43
N ASP A 134 0.19 12.16 3.08
CA ASP A 134 1.58 11.68 3.06
C ASP A 134 1.80 10.40 2.22
N ALA A 135 0.80 9.93 1.47
CA ALA A 135 0.91 8.70 0.68
C ALA A 135 0.40 8.86 -0.76
N ALA A 136 1.14 8.27 -1.70
CA ALA A 136 0.89 8.27 -3.15
C ALA A 136 -0.28 7.35 -3.53
N ASN A 137 -1.48 7.72 -3.11
CA ASN A 137 -2.73 7.02 -3.44
C ASN A 137 -3.82 8.03 -3.79
N GLY A 138 -4.88 7.52 -4.41
CA GLY A 138 -6.10 8.27 -4.67
C GLY A 138 -7.10 8.18 -3.53
N TYR A 139 -7.69 9.30 -3.16
CA TYR A 139 -8.68 9.42 -2.10
C TYR A 139 -10.01 9.94 -2.67
N ALA A 140 -11.10 9.26 -2.40
CA ALA A 140 -12.44 9.74 -2.73
C ALA A 140 -13.07 10.44 -1.52
N ILE A 141 -13.65 11.61 -1.76
CA ILE A 141 -14.50 12.32 -0.80
C ILE A 141 -15.93 11.89 -1.11
N LEU A 142 -16.62 11.30 -0.14
CA LEU A 142 -18.02 10.92 -0.26
C LEU A 142 -18.93 11.95 0.44
N LEU A 143 -20.04 12.31 -0.18
CA LEU A 143 -21.14 13.07 0.40
C LEU A 143 -22.43 12.28 0.17
N ASP A 144 -23.13 11.93 1.26
CA ASP A 144 -24.36 11.12 1.21
C ASP A 144 -24.19 9.84 0.39
N ASN A 145 -23.08 9.13 0.60
CA ASN A 145 -22.66 7.92 -0.13
C ASN A 145 -22.41 8.11 -1.64
N ASN A 146 -22.39 9.34 -2.14
CA ASN A 146 -22.00 9.66 -3.52
C ASN A 146 -20.59 10.23 -3.53
N ILE A 147 -19.80 9.95 -4.57
CA ILE A 147 -18.49 10.60 -4.74
C ILE A 147 -18.71 12.09 -4.99
N ALA A 148 -18.28 12.92 -4.05
CA ALA A 148 -18.29 14.37 -4.12
C ALA A 148 -17.00 14.92 -4.75
N GLY A 149 -15.90 14.17 -4.69
CA GLY A 149 -14.63 14.53 -5.30
C GLY A 149 -13.59 13.43 -5.17
N VAL A 150 -12.51 13.53 -5.94
CA VAL A 150 -11.37 12.62 -5.87
C VAL A 150 -10.09 13.46 -5.80
N ILE A 151 -9.15 13.03 -4.97
CA ILE A 151 -7.80 13.60 -4.83
C ILE A 151 -6.83 12.49 -5.23
N GLU A 152 -6.16 12.62 -6.38
CA GLU A 152 -5.08 11.70 -6.78
C GLU A 152 -3.73 12.31 -6.38
N ILE A 153 -2.91 11.55 -5.66
CA ILE A 153 -1.54 11.94 -5.32
C ILE A 153 -0.57 11.27 -6.28
N VAL A 154 0.26 12.09 -6.92
CA VAL A 154 1.19 11.69 -7.98
C VAL A 154 2.60 12.15 -7.64
N ASP A 155 3.60 11.39 -8.12
CA ASP A 155 5.02 11.70 -7.86
C ASP A 155 5.53 12.91 -8.65
N ASP A 156 5.06 13.11 -9.88
CA ASP A 156 5.39 14.27 -10.73
C ASP A 156 4.15 14.85 -11.39
N ILE A 157 3.75 16.04 -10.94
CA ILE A 157 2.59 16.76 -11.46
C ILE A 157 2.73 17.19 -12.92
N ASN A 158 3.97 17.30 -13.44
CA ASN A 158 4.21 17.76 -14.80
C ASN A 158 4.00 16.68 -15.86
N ASN A 159 3.92 15.41 -15.44
CA ASN A 159 3.81 14.25 -16.34
C ASN A 159 2.53 13.43 -16.08
N VAL A 160 1.46 14.10 -15.69
CA VAL A 160 0.18 13.46 -15.32
C VAL A 160 -0.71 13.26 -16.53
N ASP A 161 -1.17 12.03 -16.76
CA ASP A 161 -2.24 11.73 -17.72
C ASP A 161 -3.62 11.88 -17.05
N VAL A 162 -4.24 13.03 -17.30
CA VAL A 162 -5.52 13.40 -16.71
C VAL A 162 -6.70 12.59 -17.23
N GLU A 163 -6.65 12.07 -18.46
CA GLU A 163 -7.75 11.25 -19.01
C GLU A 163 -7.69 9.84 -18.43
N SER A 164 -6.49 9.28 -18.24
CA SER A 164 -6.31 8.02 -17.53
C SER A 164 -6.83 8.10 -16.08
N ILE A 165 -6.54 9.19 -15.37
CA ILE A 165 -7.07 9.42 -14.02
C ILE A 165 -8.60 9.56 -14.05
N ARG A 166 -9.14 10.36 -14.97
CA ARG A 166 -10.59 10.50 -15.10
C ARG A 166 -11.26 9.14 -15.33
N ASN A 167 -10.77 8.34 -16.28
CA ASN A 167 -11.34 7.04 -16.61
C ASN A 167 -11.23 6.04 -15.46
N LYS A 168 -10.18 6.11 -14.64
CA LYS A 168 -9.99 5.29 -13.43
C LYS A 168 -11.13 5.48 -12.42
N TYR A 169 -11.59 6.70 -12.21
CA TYR A 169 -12.59 7.04 -11.17
C TYR A 169 -14.01 7.29 -11.70
N ILE A 170 -14.11 7.71 -12.97
CA ILE A 170 -15.36 8.07 -13.66
C ILE A 170 -15.30 7.44 -15.06
N PRO A 171 -15.36 6.10 -15.17
CA PRO A 171 -15.34 5.43 -16.47
C PRO A 171 -16.56 5.87 -17.29
N SER A 172 -16.33 6.17 -18.57
CA SER A 172 -17.43 6.45 -19.50
C SER A 172 -18.14 5.13 -19.81
N ASN A 173 -19.46 5.09 -19.61
CA ASN A 173 -20.30 3.99 -20.10
C ASN A 173 -20.31 3.92 -21.63
#